data_AF-A0AA96XK30-F1
#
_entry.id   AF-A0AA96XK30-F1
#
_cell.length_a   1.000
_cell.length_b   1.000
_cell.length_c   1.000
_cell.angle_alpha   90.00
_cell.angle_beta   90.00
_cell.angle_gamma   90.00
#
_symmetry.space_group_name_H-M   'P 1'
#
loop_
_entity.id
_entity.type
_entity.pdbx_description
1 polymer ?
#
loop_
_entity_poly.entity_id
_entity_poly.type
_entity_poly.pdbx_seq_one_letter_code
_entity_poly.pdbx_strand_id
1 'polypeptide(L)'
;MKFLYRILRWLFLGAIGVSAILIFLTIGFVWLWDINSINSIGEAKELLSKHGSIEHEQIINECSKLIKDGEERTLMHEDIPEVLKSLSPQYVRASEYSCEVNLYKQPGKGIGYFVKKSPSGSFILSWFNHFESWESHDIEVK
;
A
#
# COMPACT_ATOMS: atom_id res chain seq x y z
N MET A 1 -5.82 -51.83 21.67
CA MET A 1 -6.29 -51.14 20.44
C MET A 1 -7.35 -50.04 20.68
N LYS A 2 -8.41 -50.25 21.49
CA LYS A 2 -9.46 -49.22 21.72
C LYS A 2 -8.99 -47.92 22.39
N PHE A 3 -7.97 -47.98 23.25
CA PHE A 3 -7.45 -46.81 23.97
C PHE A 3 -6.63 -45.88 23.06
N LEU A 4 -5.77 -46.46 22.20
CA LEU A 4 -4.97 -45.74 21.22
C LEU A 4 -5.84 -44.99 20.21
N TYR A 5 -6.94 -45.62 19.76
CA TYR A 5 -7.91 -45.02 18.85
C TYR A 5 -8.64 -43.81 19.46
N ARG A 6 -8.93 -43.86 20.76
CA ARG A 6 -9.55 -42.73 21.49
C ARG A 6 -8.60 -41.53 21.53
N ILE A 7 -7.32 -41.74 21.85
CA ILE A 7 -6.33 -40.65 21.91
C ILE A 7 -6.10 -40.05 20.51
N LEU A 8 -5.95 -40.88 19.48
CA LEU A 8 -5.82 -40.42 18.10
C LEU A 8 -7.02 -39.58 17.65
N ARG A 9 -8.25 -39.99 18.00
CA ARG A 9 -9.47 -39.25 17.66
C ARG A 9 -9.51 -37.86 18.30
N TRP A 10 -9.09 -37.71 19.55
CA TRP A 10 -9.04 -36.40 20.22
C TRP A 10 -7.93 -35.51 19.67
N LEU A 11 -6.77 -36.07 19.33
CA LEU A 11 -5.70 -35.32 18.65
C LEU A 11 -6.13 -34.84 17.26
N PHE A 12 -6.87 -35.66 16.51
CA PHE A 12 -7.37 -35.28 15.19
C PHE A 12 -8.42 -34.18 15.26
N LEU A 13 -9.35 -34.25 16.22
CA LEU A 13 -10.33 -33.19 16.46
C LEU A 13 -9.68 -31.89 16.96
N GLY A 14 -8.66 -32.00 17.82
CA GLY A 14 -7.87 -30.85 18.26
C GLY A 14 -7.12 -30.19 17.10
N ALA A 15 -6.49 -30.98 16.23
CA ALA A 15 -5.79 -30.48 15.05
C ALA A 15 -6.75 -29.75 14.09
N ILE A 16 -7.92 -30.34 13.78
CA ILE A 16 -8.93 -29.70 12.93
C ILE A 16 -9.42 -28.38 13.56
N GLY A 17 -9.67 -28.37 14.87
CA GLY A 17 -10.09 -27.16 15.60
C GLY A 17 -9.06 -26.04 15.52
N VAL A 18 -7.78 -26.35 15.73
CA VAL A 18 -6.67 -25.38 15.63
C VAL A 18 -6.50 -24.88 14.19
N SER A 19 -6.57 -25.77 13.20
CA SER A 19 -6.50 -25.38 11.78
C SER A 19 -7.64 -24.45 11.37
N ALA A 20 -8.87 -24.72 11.81
CA ALA A 20 -10.02 -23.85 11.53
C ALA A 20 -9.85 -22.46 12.15
N ILE A 21 -9.35 -22.36 13.39
CA ILE A 21 -9.09 -21.08 14.05
C ILE A 21 -7.99 -20.31 13.31
N LEU A 22 -6.90 -20.95 12.90
CA LEU A 22 -5.83 -20.30 12.15
C LEU A 22 -6.32 -19.77 10.79
N ILE A 23 -7.18 -20.52 10.08
CA ILE A 23 -7.78 -20.08 8.83
C ILE A 23 -8.71 -18.88 9.07
N PHE A 24 -9.52 -18.89 10.14
CA PHE A 24 -10.36 -17.74 10.49
C PHE A 24 -9.55 -16.51 10.88
N LEU A 25 -8.42 -16.69 11.57
CA LEU A 25 -7.52 -15.60 11.93
C LEU A 25 -6.84 -15.01 10.69
N THR A 26 -6.40 -15.82 9.72
CA THR A 26 -5.77 -15.30 8.50
C THR A 26 -6.77 -14.63 7.56
N ILE A 27 -7.94 -15.24 7.35
CA ILE A 27 -9.00 -14.67 6.49
C ILE A 27 -9.60 -13.41 7.14
N GLY A 28 -9.88 -13.46 8.45
CA GLY A 28 -10.40 -12.31 9.19
C GLY A 28 -9.41 -11.15 9.24
N PHE A 29 -8.11 -11.43 9.35
CA PHE A 29 -7.07 -10.39 9.31
C PHE A 29 -7.02 -9.71 7.95
N VAL A 30 -7.07 -10.45 6.83
CA VAL A 30 -7.10 -9.85 5.47
C VAL A 30 -8.34 -8.98 5.25
N TRP A 31 -9.51 -9.44 5.71
CA TRP A 31 -10.76 -8.66 5.62
C TRP A 31 -10.72 -7.34 6.40
N LEU A 32 -10.07 -7.32 7.57
CA LEU A 32 -9.95 -6.11 8.40
C LEU A 32 -9.17 -4.97 7.73
N TRP A 33 -8.22 -5.29 6.84
CA TRP A 33 -7.43 -4.26 6.13
C TRP A 33 -8.20 -3.63 4.97
N ASP A 34 -9.07 -4.39 4.31
CA ASP A 34 -9.80 -3.91 3.12
C ASP A 34 -10.93 -2.93 3.50
N ILE A 35 -11.56 -3.13 4.67
CA ILE A 35 -12.70 -2.30 5.14
C ILE A 35 -12.30 -0.82 5.36
N ASN A 36 -11.02 -0.54 5.65
CA ASN A 36 -10.53 0.81 5.92
C ASN A 36 -9.82 1.45 4.72
N SER A 37 -9.91 0.84 3.53
CA SER A 37 -9.32 1.41 2.32
C SER A 37 -10.25 2.46 1.71
N ILE A 38 -9.67 3.59 1.27
CA ILE A 38 -10.41 4.68 0.61
C ILE A 38 -10.81 4.27 -0.81
N ASN A 39 -9.95 3.52 -1.49
CA ASN A 39 -10.20 2.98 -2.83
C ASN A 39 -10.24 1.45 -2.79
N SER A 40 -10.94 0.83 -3.72
CA SER A 40 -10.74 -0.56 -4.10
C SER A 40 -9.50 -0.71 -4.98
N ILE A 41 -9.02 -1.95 -5.17
CA ILE A 41 -7.94 -2.25 -6.14
C ILE A 41 -8.29 -1.75 -7.54
N GLY A 42 -9.55 -1.92 -7.96
CA GLY A 42 -10.02 -1.51 -9.29
C GLY A 42 -9.97 0.01 -9.47
N GLU A 43 -10.47 0.75 -8.49
CA GLU A 43 -10.45 2.22 -8.50
C GLU A 43 -9.01 2.75 -8.48
N ALA A 44 -8.11 2.16 -7.69
CA ALA A 44 -6.71 2.59 -7.67
C ALA A 44 -6.00 2.37 -9.02
N LYS A 45 -6.31 1.29 -9.74
CA LYS A 45 -5.81 1.06 -11.11
C LYS A 45 -6.39 2.06 -12.09
N GLU A 46 -7.68 2.36 -11.99
CA GLU A 46 -8.33 3.35 -12.83
C GLU A 46 -7.72 4.74 -12.61
N LEU A 47 -7.52 5.15 -11.37
CA LEU A 47 -6.85 6.40 -10.99
C LEU A 47 -5.44 6.48 -11.59
N LEU A 48 -4.63 5.41 -11.47
CA LEU A 48 -3.30 5.35 -12.10
C LEU A 48 -3.36 5.60 -13.61
N SER A 49 -4.35 5.01 -14.29
CA SER A 49 -4.50 5.15 -15.74
C SER A 49 -5.05 6.50 -16.18
N LYS A 50 -5.75 7.21 -15.29
CA LYS A 50 -6.45 8.46 -15.58
C LYS A 50 -5.60 9.69 -15.33
N HIS A 51 -4.78 9.68 -14.27
CA HIS A 51 -3.91 10.80 -13.96
C HIS A 51 -2.93 11.09 -15.11
N GLY A 52 -2.81 12.36 -15.46
CA GLY A 52 -1.98 12.84 -16.55
C GLY A 52 -0.86 13.75 -16.06
N SER A 53 -0.32 14.56 -16.97
CA SER A 53 0.82 15.44 -16.68
C SER A 53 0.54 16.42 -15.53
N ILE A 54 -0.67 16.99 -15.48
CA ILE A 54 -1.06 17.97 -14.45
C ILE A 54 -0.99 17.32 -13.06
N GLU A 55 -1.58 16.15 -12.88
CA GLU A 55 -1.55 15.42 -11.62
C GLU A 55 -0.13 14.97 -11.27
N HIS A 56 0.67 14.54 -12.25
CA HIS A 56 2.07 14.18 -12.04
C HIS A 56 2.91 15.35 -11.54
N GLU A 57 2.74 16.54 -12.10
CA GLU A 57 3.39 17.76 -11.62
C GLU A 57 2.97 18.12 -10.20
N GLN A 58 1.67 17.99 -9.89
CA GLN A 58 1.15 18.20 -8.54
C GLN A 58 1.77 17.22 -7.54
N ILE A 59 1.87 15.94 -7.90
CA ILE A 59 2.51 14.91 -7.07
C ILE A 59 3.96 15.30 -6.79
N ILE A 60 4.75 15.62 -7.83
CA ILE A 60 6.16 16.02 -7.66
C ILE A 60 6.26 17.26 -6.78
N ASN A 61 5.49 18.30 -7.05
CA ASN A 61 5.56 19.57 -6.33
C ASN A 61 5.23 19.39 -4.85
N GLU A 62 4.17 18.67 -4.51
CA GLU A 62 3.82 18.44 -3.10
C GLU A 62 4.81 17.49 -2.43
N CYS A 63 5.19 16.38 -3.08
CA CYS A 63 6.17 15.46 -2.52
C CYS A 63 7.53 16.11 -2.28
N SER A 64 7.98 17.02 -3.16
CA SER A 64 9.25 17.74 -2.98
C SER A 64 9.29 18.58 -1.70
N LYS A 65 8.14 19.09 -1.25
CA LYS A 65 7.99 19.84 0.01
C LYS A 65 7.98 18.92 1.24
N LEU A 66 7.48 17.70 1.07
CA LEU A 66 7.36 16.69 2.13
C LEU A 66 8.67 15.96 2.41
N ILE A 67 9.52 15.78 1.37
CA ILE A 67 10.85 15.20 1.47
C ILE A 67 11.75 16.19 2.22
N LYS A 68 12.07 15.87 3.47
CA LYS A 68 12.95 16.66 4.34
C LYS A 68 14.00 15.76 4.97
N ASP A 69 15.21 16.28 5.11
CA ASP A 69 16.35 15.52 5.63
C ASP A 69 16.08 15.05 7.06
N GLY A 70 16.34 13.77 7.35
CA GLY A 70 16.25 13.20 8.70
C GLY A 70 14.84 12.95 9.28
N GLU A 71 13.75 13.14 8.53
CA GLU A 71 12.39 12.88 9.02
C GLU A 71 11.64 11.86 8.15
N GLU A 72 11.18 10.78 8.78
CA GLU A 72 10.16 9.90 8.22
C GLU A 72 8.78 10.27 8.77
N ARG A 73 7.80 10.42 7.88
CA ARG A 73 6.41 10.72 8.25
C ARG A 73 5.43 9.93 7.40
N THR A 74 4.34 9.50 8.02
CA THR A 74 3.18 8.93 7.33
C THR A 74 2.00 9.86 7.57
N LEU A 75 1.49 10.46 6.50
CA LEU A 75 0.34 11.37 6.50
C LEU A 75 -0.90 10.58 6.12
N MET A 76 -1.94 10.69 6.94
CA MET A 76 -3.22 10.00 6.74
C MET A 76 -4.35 11.01 6.75
N HIS A 77 -5.38 10.78 5.93
CA HIS A 77 -6.64 11.52 5.94
C HIS A 77 -6.45 13.04 5.97
N GLU A 78 -6.63 13.67 7.14
CA GLU A 78 -6.58 15.11 7.33
C GLU A 78 -5.18 15.70 7.14
N ASP A 79 -4.13 14.95 7.46
CA ASP A 79 -2.73 15.39 7.41
C ASP A 79 -2.15 15.41 5.98
N ILE A 80 -2.86 14.80 5.02
CA ILE A 80 -2.45 14.79 3.62
C ILE A 80 -2.64 16.22 3.05
N PRO A 81 -1.69 16.80 2.29
CA PRO A 81 -1.91 18.09 1.65
C PRO A 81 -3.15 18.08 0.74
N GLU A 82 -3.96 19.14 0.76
CA GLU A 82 -5.22 19.23 -0.02
C GLU A 82 -5.03 18.94 -1.52
N VAL A 83 -3.91 19.38 -2.10
CA VAL A 83 -3.55 19.12 -3.50
C VAL A 83 -3.32 17.61 -3.75
N LEU A 84 -2.78 16.88 -2.78
CA LEU A 84 -2.65 15.43 -2.90
C LEU A 84 -3.98 14.73 -2.58
N LYS A 85 -4.85 15.29 -1.72
CA LYS A 85 -6.17 14.70 -1.43
C LYS A 85 -7.04 14.57 -2.66
N SER A 86 -6.93 15.48 -3.65
CA SER A 86 -7.70 15.37 -4.90
C SER A 86 -7.36 14.12 -5.73
N LEU A 87 -6.20 13.49 -5.48
CA LEU A 87 -5.79 12.23 -6.09
C LEU A 87 -6.36 11.01 -5.35
N SER A 88 -7.12 11.25 -4.28
CA SER A 88 -7.71 10.24 -3.39
C SER A 88 -6.70 9.22 -2.82
N PRO A 89 -5.54 9.64 -2.28
CA PRO A 89 -4.59 8.71 -1.66
C PRO A 89 -5.14 8.14 -0.36
N GLN A 90 -4.89 6.86 -0.12
CA GLN A 90 -5.12 6.22 1.17
C GLN A 90 -4.19 6.79 2.25
N TYR A 91 -2.90 6.98 1.92
CA TYR A 91 -1.92 7.67 2.75
C TYR A 91 -0.73 8.14 1.91
N VAL A 92 0.05 9.05 2.47
CA VAL A 92 1.33 9.50 1.89
C VAL A 92 2.44 9.21 2.87
N ARG A 93 3.51 8.54 2.45
CA ARG A 93 4.70 8.31 3.26
C ARG A 93 5.86 9.10 2.68
N ALA A 94 6.49 9.96 3.48
CA ALA A 94 7.67 10.71 3.07
C ALA A 94 8.86 10.36 3.96
N SER A 95 10.04 10.32 3.34
CA SER A 95 11.35 10.17 3.96
C SER A 95 12.30 11.24 3.39
N GLU A 96 13.57 11.19 3.78
CA GLU A 96 14.59 12.11 3.28
C GLU A 96 14.94 11.94 1.79
N TYR A 97 14.63 10.77 1.20
CA TYR A 97 14.94 10.47 -0.20
C TYR A 97 13.71 10.27 -1.08
N SER A 98 12.54 10.02 -0.47
CA SER A 98 11.37 9.63 -1.25
C SER A 98 10.05 10.03 -0.64
N CYS A 99 9.05 10.17 -1.50
CA CYS A 99 7.67 10.36 -1.13
C CYS A 99 6.80 9.37 -1.90
N GLU A 100 6.03 8.57 -1.19
CA GLU A 100 5.20 7.51 -1.71
C GLU A 100 3.73 7.87 -1.48
N VAL A 101 3.00 8.07 -2.57
CA VAL A 101 1.56 8.37 -2.57
C VAL A 101 0.83 7.07 -2.86
N ASN A 102 0.25 6.46 -1.82
CA ASN A 102 -0.45 5.18 -1.95
C ASN A 102 -1.92 5.42 -2.25
N LEU A 103 -2.39 4.95 -3.40
CA LEU A 103 -3.82 4.93 -3.76
C LEU A 103 -4.51 3.72 -3.13
N TYR A 104 -3.80 2.59 -3.02
CA TYR A 104 -4.28 1.39 -2.36
C TYR A 104 -3.13 0.58 -1.75
N LYS A 105 -3.32 0.05 -0.55
CA LYS A 105 -2.30 -0.73 0.15
C LYS A 105 -2.87 -1.98 0.83
N GLN A 106 -2.15 -3.08 0.65
CA GLN A 106 -2.26 -4.30 1.46
C GLN A 106 -0.90 -4.67 2.05
N PRO A 107 -0.83 -5.57 3.05
CA PRO A 107 0.43 -6.13 3.51
C PRO A 107 1.26 -6.65 2.33
N GLY A 108 2.48 -6.14 2.19
CA GLY A 108 3.40 -6.49 1.10
C GLY A 108 3.11 -5.85 -0.26
N LYS A 109 1.87 -5.49 -0.62
CA LYS A 109 1.52 -4.98 -1.97
C LYS A 109 0.86 -3.60 -1.94
N GLY A 110 0.93 -2.85 -3.03
CA GLY A 110 0.33 -1.52 -3.14
C GLY A 110 0.26 -1.02 -4.57
N ILE A 111 -0.54 0.03 -4.77
CA ILE A 111 -0.73 0.74 -6.03
C ILE A 111 -0.58 2.24 -5.75
N GLY A 112 0.21 2.95 -6.54
CA GLY A 112 0.37 4.38 -6.38
C GLY A 112 1.60 4.95 -7.08
N TYR A 113 2.10 6.06 -6.52
CA TYR A 113 3.21 6.81 -7.07
C TYR A 113 4.37 6.89 -6.10
N PHE A 114 5.57 6.97 -6.66
CA PHE A 114 6.81 7.10 -5.93
C PHE A 114 7.61 8.26 -6.51
N VAL A 115 7.93 9.26 -5.69
CA VAL A 115 8.80 10.37 -6.05
C VAL A 115 10.15 10.15 -5.36
N LYS A 116 11.24 10.07 -6.13
CA LYS A 116 12.62 9.97 -5.64
C LYS A 116 13.36 11.28 -5.82
N LYS A 117 14.05 11.71 -4.78
CA LYS A 117 15.08 12.75 -4.87
C LYS A 117 16.37 12.12 -5.41
N SER A 118 16.84 12.61 -6.55
CA SER A 118 18.11 12.18 -7.13
C SER A 118 19.28 12.85 -6.40
N PRO A 119 20.51 12.32 -6.54
CA PRO A 119 21.70 12.96 -5.99
C PRO A 119 21.97 14.37 -6.54
N SER A 120 21.49 14.69 -7.74
CA SER A 120 21.61 16.04 -8.32
C SER A 120 20.56 17.02 -7.79
N GLY A 121 19.64 16.56 -6.93
CA GLY A 121 18.54 17.37 -6.39
C GLY A 121 17.31 17.42 -7.30
N SER A 122 17.32 16.77 -8.46
CA SER A 122 16.11 16.60 -9.28
C SER A 122 15.17 15.56 -8.68
N PHE A 123 13.89 15.61 -9.05
CA PHE A 123 12.89 14.62 -8.63
C PHE A 123 12.48 13.75 -9.80
N ILE A 124 12.38 12.44 -9.55
CA ILE A 124 11.92 11.45 -10.51
C ILE A 124 10.61 10.88 -9.99
N LEU A 125 9.57 10.92 -10.82
CA LEU A 125 8.29 10.29 -10.54
C LEU A 125 8.24 8.92 -11.22
N SER A 126 7.76 7.93 -10.49
CA SER A 126 7.46 6.59 -11.01
C SER A 126 6.07 6.17 -10.51
N TRP A 127 5.36 5.34 -11.26
CA TRP A 127 4.18 4.63 -10.75
C TRP A 127 4.55 3.19 -10.40
N PHE A 128 3.77 2.58 -9.50
CA PHE A 128 3.92 1.16 -9.14
C PHE A 128 2.57 0.47 -9.01
N ASN A 129 2.55 -0.81 -9.37
CA ASN A 129 1.42 -1.70 -9.17
C ASN A 129 1.94 -3.08 -8.74
N HIS A 130 2.22 -3.23 -7.44
CA HIS A 130 2.78 -4.46 -6.85
C HIS A 130 1.82 -5.67 -6.87
N PHE A 131 0.59 -5.48 -7.36
CA PHE A 131 -0.33 -6.59 -7.64
C PHE A 131 -0.03 -7.26 -8.98
N GLU A 132 0.56 -6.53 -9.93
CA GLU A 132 0.94 -7.02 -11.26
C GLU A 132 2.45 -7.29 -11.36
N SER A 133 3.27 -6.36 -10.87
CA SER A 133 4.73 -6.48 -10.88
C SER A 133 5.36 -5.74 -9.71
N TRP A 134 6.48 -6.25 -9.19
CA TRP A 134 7.27 -5.56 -8.17
C TRP A 134 8.07 -4.37 -8.72
N GLU A 135 8.03 -4.16 -10.04
CA GLU A 135 8.74 -3.08 -10.70
C GLU A 135 7.95 -1.77 -10.65
N SER A 136 8.68 -0.66 -10.51
CA SER A 136 8.17 0.69 -10.70
C SER A 136 8.54 1.18 -12.09
N HIS A 137 7.69 2.01 -12.68
CA HIS A 137 7.89 2.55 -14.02
C HIS A 137 8.00 4.07 -13.97
N ASP A 138 9.15 4.59 -14.43
CA ASP A 138 9.42 6.02 -14.44
C ASP A 138 8.48 6.75 -15.42
N ILE A 139 8.08 7.96 -15.03
CA ILE A 139 7.18 8.83 -15.79
C ILE A 139 8.01 10.03 -16.27
N GLU A 140 8.09 10.19 -17.59
CA GLU A 140 8.61 11.43 -18.18
C GLU A 140 7.57 12.53 -18.01
N VAL A 141 7.81 13.43 -17.06
CA VAL A 141 7.03 14.66 -16.91
C VAL A 141 7.65 15.71 -17.86
N LYS A 142 6.87 16.14 -18.85
CA LYS A 142 7.27 17.11 -19.88
C LYS A 142 6.71 18.48 -19.60
#